data_AF-A0A3C0ATA1-F1
#
_entry.id   AF-A0A3C0ATA1-F1
#
_cell.length_a   1.000
_cell.length_b   1.000
_cell.length_c   1.000
_cell.angle_alpha   90.00
_cell.angle_beta   90.00
_cell.angle_gamma   90.00
#
_symmetry.space_group_name_H-M   'P 1'
#
loop_
_entity.id
_entity.type
_entity.pdbx_description
1 polymer ?
#
loop_
_entity_poly.entity_id
_entity_poly.type
_entity_poly.pdbx_seq_one_letter_code
_entity_poly.pdbx_strand_id
1 'polypeptide(L)'
;MHMKWWQKTNHVRTIDANTEPGGGDANQEGQQSEPPATGGQEGDEKLGESGMNALKSERRTNKALREQLAEANARIKEFEDRDKTDAQKANEKIATLEQTSTRNAAKALRYEIAIDKQLPKALAERLQGSTREELEADADNLLQLVNVQNKPHVDPDPSQGKGGEPKPANLSEAISAYYR
;
A
#
# COMPACT_ATOMS: atom_id res chain seq x y z
N MET A 1 -48.88 -15.04 8.45
CA MET A 1 -47.93 -14.27 7.63
C MET A 1 -46.51 -14.59 8.07
N HIS A 2 -45.66 -14.94 7.11
CA HIS A 2 -44.19 -15.12 7.13
C HIS A 2 -43.55 -16.21 8.00
N MET A 3 -43.24 -17.34 7.35
CA MET A 3 -42.26 -18.33 7.83
C MET A 3 -40.86 -18.02 7.27
N LYS A 4 -39.85 -18.14 8.16
CA LYS A 4 -38.43 -17.85 7.97
C LYS A 4 -37.78 -18.85 7.01
N TRP A 5 -37.21 -18.37 5.91
CA TRP A 5 -36.43 -19.16 4.94
C TRP A 5 -34.97 -18.69 4.94
N TRP A 6 -34.24 -19.02 6.01
CA TRP A 6 -32.78 -18.88 6.06
C TRP A 6 -32.26 -19.98 6.99
N GLN A 7 -32.09 -21.19 6.45
CA GLN A 7 -31.23 -22.25 6.97
C GLN A 7 -31.38 -23.49 6.06
N LYS A 8 -30.42 -23.65 5.15
CA LYS A 8 -30.07 -24.83 4.34
C LYS A 8 -29.12 -24.25 3.30
N THR A 9 -27.80 -24.33 3.43
CA THR A 9 -27.04 -25.55 3.19
C THR A 9 -25.60 -25.37 3.69
N ASN A 10 -25.15 -26.22 4.60
CA ASN A 10 -23.73 -26.55 4.73
C ASN A 10 -23.63 -27.91 5.42
N HIS A 11 -23.56 -28.98 4.63
CA HIS A 11 -23.09 -30.29 5.08
C HIS A 11 -22.06 -30.76 4.07
N VAL A 12 -20.80 -30.48 4.40
CA VAL A 12 -19.60 -31.02 3.73
C VAL A 12 -19.54 -32.50 4.07
N ARG A 13 -19.58 -33.39 3.07
CA ARG A 13 -19.30 -34.82 3.27
C ARG A 13 -17.80 -35.05 3.15
N THR A 14 -17.17 -35.37 4.27
CA THR A 14 -15.83 -35.93 4.35
C THR A 14 -15.86 -37.39 3.90
N ILE A 15 -15.00 -37.75 2.96
CA ILE A 15 -14.70 -39.15 2.60
C ILE A 15 -13.47 -39.53 3.42
N ASP A 16 -13.56 -40.59 4.22
CA ASP A 16 -12.48 -41.58 4.44
C ASP A 16 -12.90 -42.61 5.49
N ALA A 17 -12.83 -43.90 5.11
CA ALA A 17 -12.31 -45.01 5.93
C ALA A 17 -12.54 -46.36 5.23
N ASN A 18 -11.44 -47.00 4.83
CA ASN A 18 -11.32 -48.45 4.61
C ASN A 18 -11.82 -49.24 5.83
N THR A 19 -12.34 -50.47 5.61
CA THR A 19 -11.87 -51.76 6.20
C THR A 19 -12.94 -52.87 6.08
N GLU A 20 -12.68 -53.81 5.15
CA GLU A 20 -12.86 -55.28 5.22
C GLU A 20 -14.23 -56.01 5.25
N PRO A 21 -14.23 -57.30 4.79
CA PRO A 21 -15.33 -57.96 4.11
C PRO A 21 -16.07 -58.96 5.01
N GLY A 22 -17.34 -59.25 4.71
CA GLY A 22 -18.12 -60.22 5.47
C GLY A 22 -19.36 -60.63 4.68
N GLY A 23 -19.41 -61.92 4.31
CA GLY A 23 -20.38 -62.48 3.37
C GLY A 23 -21.73 -62.91 3.97
N GLY A 24 -22.59 -63.34 3.04
CA GLY A 24 -23.78 -64.17 3.26
C GLY A 24 -25.10 -63.37 3.25
N ASP A 25 -26.17 -63.78 2.59
CA ASP A 25 -26.52 -64.90 1.70
C ASP A 25 -27.94 -64.59 1.15
N ALA A 26 -28.40 -65.38 0.18
CA ALA A 26 -29.78 -65.53 -0.31
C ALA A 26 -30.20 -64.74 -1.57
N ASN A 27 -29.69 -65.23 -2.71
CA ASN A 27 -30.48 -65.86 -3.77
C ASN A 27 -31.94 -65.37 -4.00
N GLN A 28 -32.19 -64.70 -5.14
CA GLN A 28 -33.37 -65.01 -5.95
C GLN A 28 -33.17 -64.59 -7.41
N GLU A 29 -33.23 -65.60 -8.27
CA GLU A 29 -33.29 -65.53 -9.73
C GLU A 29 -34.51 -64.71 -10.19
N GLY A 30 -34.27 -63.83 -11.17
CA GLY A 30 -35.29 -63.07 -11.88
C GLY A 30 -34.83 -62.82 -13.30
N GLN A 31 -35.16 -63.76 -14.19
CA GLN A 31 -34.97 -63.72 -15.63
C GLN A 31 -35.56 -62.47 -16.30
N GLN A 32 -34.83 -62.00 -17.32
CA GLN A 32 -35.31 -61.39 -18.58
C GLN A 32 -36.15 -60.11 -18.45
N SER A 33 -35.77 -58.99 -19.05
CA SER A 33 -35.67 -58.88 -20.52
C SER A 33 -35.10 -57.50 -20.88
N GLU A 34 -34.03 -57.50 -21.69
CA GLU A 34 -33.62 -56.33 -22.44
C GLU A 34 -34.70 -56.02 -23.49
N PRO A 35 -35.17 -54.77 -23.63
CA PRO A 35 -35.97 -54.42 -24.80
C PRO A 35 -35.05 -54.48 -26.04
N PRO A 36 -35.55 -55.02 -27.16
CA PRO A 36 -34.71 -55.36 -28.30
C PRO A 36 -34.14 -54.10 -28.96
N ALA A 37 -32.87 -54.20 -29.37
CA ALA A 37 -32.29 -53.35 -30.39
C ALA A 37 -33.03 -53.61 -31.72
N THR A 38 -34.12 -52.88 -31.94
CA THR A 38 -34.78 -52.82 -33.24
C THR A 38 -34.07 -51.80 -34.12
N GLY A 39 -33.32 -52.34 -35.08
CA GLY A 39 -33.52 -51.99 -36.49
C GLY A 39 -32.81 -50.75 -37.02
N GLY A 40 -31.89 -51.02 -37.95
CA GLY A 40 -31.97 -50.45 -39.30
C GLY A 40 -31.53 -49.01 -39.47
N GLN A 41 -30.39 -48.85 -40.12
CA GLN A 41 -30.00 -47.63 -40.80
C GLN A 41 -31.08 -47.20 -41.81
N GLU A 42 -31.75 -46.07 -41.59
CA GLU A 42 -32.40 -45.31 -42.65
C GLU A 42 -32.08 -43.82 -42.44
N GLY A 43 -31.58 -43.21 -43.50
CA GLY A 43 -30.98 -41.88 -43.48
C GLY A 43 -31.99 -40.78 -43.29
N ASP A 44 -31.51 -39.71 -42.65
CA ASP A 44 -31.91 -38.33 -42.94
C ASP A 44 -33.43 -38.08 -43.06
N GLU A 45 -34.21 -38.73 -42.19
CA GLU A 45 -35.65 -38.50 -42.13
C GLU A 45 -35.87 -37.13 -41.50
N LYS A 46 -35.91 -36.15 -42.39
CA LYS A 46 -36.08 -34.72 -42.14
C LYS A 46 -37.13 -34.54 -41.05
N LEU A 47 -36.68 -34.10 -39.86
CA LEU A 47 -37.57 -33.85 -38.72
C LEU A 47 -38.80 -33.11 -39.23
N GLY A 48 -40.00 -33.61 -38.93
CA GLY A 48 -41.25 -32.98 -39.34
C GLY A 48 -41.28 -31.50 -38.94
N GLU A 49 -42.18 -30.73 -39.56
CA GLU A 49 -42.21 -29.27 -39.46
C GLU A 49 -42.19 -28.74 -38.01
N SER A 50 -42.87 -29.46 -37.10
CA SER A 50 -42.84 -29.20 -35.65
C SER A 50 -41.45 -29.35 -35.02
N GLY A 51 -40.72 -30.43 -35.33
CA GLY A 51 -39.37 -30.68 -34.80
C GLY A 51 -38.33 -29.67 -35.29
N MET A 52 -38.42 -29.26 -36.56
CA MET A 52 -37.54 -28.19 -37.07
C MET A 52 -37.83 -26.83 -36.45
N ASN A 53 -39.10 -26.53 -36.14
CA ASN A 53 -39.45 -25.30 -35.44
C ASN A 53 -38.96 -25.30 -33.99
N ALA A 54 -39.05 -26.45 -33.30
CA ALA A 54 -38.49 -26.61 -31.96
C ALA A 54 -36.98 -26.37 -31.93
N LEU A 55 -36.21 -26.98 -32.83
CA LEU A 55 -34.75 -26.77 -32.92
C LEU A 55 -34.39 -25.32 -33.26
N LYS A 56 -35.14 -24.68 -34.16
CA LYS A 56 -34.92 -23.25 -34.47
C LYS A 56 -35.17 -22.39 -33.24
N SER A 57 -36.21 -22.69 -32.46
CA SER A 57 -36.51 -21.96 -31.22
C SER A 57 -35.42 -22.13 -30.17
N GLU A 58 -34.95 -23.36 -29.97
CA GLU A 58 -33.89 -23.69 -29.02
C GLU A 58 -32.55 -23.07 -29.42
N ARG A 59 -32.22 -23.08 -30.71
CA ARG A 59 -31.01 -22.41 -31.21
C ARG A 59 -31.08 -20.89 -30.99
N ARG A 60 -32.25 -20.28 -31.17
CA ARG A 60 -32.46 -18.84 -30.92
C ARG A 60 -32.33 -18.52 -29.42
N THR A 61 -32.93 -19.32 -28.55
CA THR A 61 -32.81 -19.11 -27.09
C THR A 61 -31.38 -19.33 -26.62
N ASN A 62 -30.72 -20.40 -27.06
CA ASN A 62 -29.31 -20.66 -26.75
C ASN A 62 -28.39 -19.54 -27.26
N LYS A 63 -28.65 -19.00 -28.45
CA LYS A 63 -27.92 -17.83 -28.96
C LYS A 63 -28.13 -16.61 -28.07
N ALA A 64 -29.39 -16.28 -27.74
CA ALA A 64 -29.71 -15.15 -26.88
C ALA A 64 -29.10 -15.29 -25.47
N LEU A 65 -29.12 -16.47 -24.87
CA LEU A 65 -28.49 -16.75 -23.57
C LEU A 65 -26.98 -16.61 -23.64
N ARG A 66 -26.34 -17.10 -24.71
CA ARG A 66 -24.89 -16.92 -24.91
C ARG A 66 -24.52 -15.45 -25.07
N GLU A 67 -25.32 -14.68 -25.79
CA GLU A 67 -25.13 -13.23 -25.93
C GLU A 67 -25.27 -12.51 -24.60
N GLN A 68 -26.30 -12.82 -23.81
CA GLN A 68 -26.49 -12.26 -22.46
C GLN A 68 -25.34 -12.64 -21.51
N LEU A 69 -24.86 -13.88 -21.56
CA LEU A 69 -23.70 -14.30 -20.77
C LEU A 69 -22.43 -13.58 -21.20
N ALA A 70 -22.21 -13.42 -22.51
CA ALA A 70 -21.07 -12.66 -23.03
C ALA A 70 -21.11 -11.20 -22.58
N GLU A 71 -22.29 -10.56 -22.64
CA GLU A 71 -22.48 -9.18 -22.19
C GLU A 71 -22.29 -9.04 -20.67
N ALA A 72 -22.86 -9.95 -19.87
CA ALA A 72 -22.67 -9.95 -18.43
C ALA A 72 -21.19 -10.13 -18.05
N ASN A 73 -20.49 -11.07 -18.71
CA ASN A 73 -19.06 -11.28 -18.51
C ASN A 73 -18.23 -10.06 -18.92
N ALA A 74 -18.61 -9.36 -20.00
CA ALA A 74 -17.94 -8.13 -20.41
C ALA A 74 -18.10 -7.03 -19.37
N ARG A 75 -19.31 -6.84 -18.82
CA ARG A 75 -19.56 -5.86 -17.75
C ARG A 75 -18.81 -6.19 -16.46
N ILE A 76 -18.74 -7.48 -16.08
CA ILE A 76 -17.96 -7.92 -14.92
C ILE A 76 -16.48 -7.55 -15.10
N LYS A 77 -15.90 -7.81 -16.28
CA LYS A 77 -14.51 -7.44 -16.57
C LYS A 77 -14.29 -5.93 -16.50
N GLU A 78 -15.20 -5.13 -17.04
CA GLU A 78 -15.12 -3.67 -16.99
C GLU A 78 -15.11 -3.17 -15.53
N PHE A 79 -15.97 -3.73 -14.67
CA PHE A 79 -15.97 -3.40 -13.25
C PHE A 79 -14.68 -3.82 -12.56
N GLU A 80 -14.18 -5.03 -12.81
CA GLU A 80 -12.91 -5.48 -12.23
C GLU A 80 -11.74 -4.59 -12.66
N ASP A 81 -11.67 -4.20 -13.93
CA ASP A 81 -10.57 -3.39 -14.44
C ASP A 81 -10.64 -1.94 -13.94
N ARG A 82 -11.85 -1.38 -13.82
CA ARG A 82 -12.07 -0.09 -13.16
C ARG A 82 -11.68 -0.14 -11.69
N ASP A 83 -12.16 -1.15 -10.96
CA ASP A 83 -11.92 -1.28 -9.52
C ASP A 83 -10.44 -1.57 -9.23
N LYS A 84 -9.74 -2.34 -10.08
CA LYS A 84 -8.27 -2.50 -10.03
C LYS A 84 -7.57 -1.15 -10.22
N THR A 85 -8.00 -0.36 -11.21
CA THR A 85 -7.42 0.95 -11.49
C THR A 85 -7.65 1.92 -10.35
N ASP A 86 -8.84 1.92 -9.76
CA ASP A 86 -9.19 2.80 -8.64
C ASP A 86 -8.49 2.36 -7.34
N ALA A 87 -8.34 1.05 -7.10
CA ALA A 87 -7.55 0.52 -6.00
C ALA A 87 -6.07 0.91 -6.12
N GLN A 88 -5.48 0.85 -7.32
CA GLN A 88 -4.10 1.31 -7.55
C GLN A 88 -3.94 2.80 -7.21
N LYS A 89 -4.83 3.66 -7.74
CA LYS A 89 -4.82 5.09 -7.43
C LYS A 89 -5.04 5.38 -5.94
N ALA A 90 -5.90 4.61 -5.28
CA ALA A 90 -6.13 4.74 -3.85
C ALA A 90 -4.87 4.37 -3.05
N ASN A 91 -4.20 3.28 -3.41
CA ASN A 91 -2.97 2.85 -2.75
C ASN A 91 -1.83 3.87 -2.93
N GLU A 92 -1.68 4.46 -4.12
CA GLU A 92 -0.71 5.54 -4.35
C GLU A 92 -1.01 6.77 -3.50
N LYS A 93 -2.29 7.15 -3.39
CA LYS A 93 -2.72 8.24 -2.50
C LYS A 93 -2.46 7.93 -1.04
N ILE A 94 -2.73 6.70 -0.59
CA ILE A 94 -2.45 6.29 0.78
C ILE A 94 -0.95 6.35 1.06
N ALA A 95 -0.11 5.80 0.19
CA ALA A 95 1.35 5.82 0.36
C ALA A 95 1.91 7.26 0.41
N THR A 96 1.41 8.16 -0.44
CA THR A 96 1.80 9.58 -0.42
C THR A 96 1.32 10.31 0.84
N LEU A 97 0.11 10.02 1.32
CA LEU A 97 -0.41 10.57 2.57
C LEU A 97 0.34 10.05 3.79
N GLU A 98 0.70 8.77 3.83
CA GLU A 98 1.53 8.18 4.89
C GLU A 98 2.92 8.80 4.91
N GLN A 99 3.56 8.99 3.74
CA GLN A 99 4.87 9.64 3.65
C GLN A 99 4.82 11.11 4.09
N THR A 100 3.75 11.83 3.74
CA THR A 100 3.59 13.23 4.18
C THR A 100 3.27 13.33 5.66
N SER A 101 2.43 12.43 6.18
CA SER A 101 2.09 12.33 7.60
C SER A 101 3.34 12.05 8.45
N THR A 102 4.11 11.02 8.10
CA THR A 102 5.37 10.68 8.80
C THR A 102 6.39 11.82 8.76
N ARG A 103 6.55 12.48 7.60
CA ARG A 103 7.41 13.67 7.48
C ARG A 103 6.94 14.82 8.36
N ASN A 104 5.63 15.07 8.41
CA ASN A 104 5.06 16.16 9.21
C ASN A 104 5.15 15.85 10.70
N ALA A 105 4.90 14.61 11.12
CA ALA A 105 5.08 14.16 12.50
C ALA A 105 6.54 14.33 12.95
N ALA A 106 7.51 13.92 12.14
CA ALA A 106 8.92 14.14 12.44
C ALA A 106 9.29 15.63 12.55
N LYS A 107 8.75 16.49 11.68
CA LYS A 107 8.93 17.94 11.78
C LYS A 107 8.32 18.51 13.06
N ALA A 108 7.10 18.09 13.41
CA ALA A 108 6.43 18.53 14.61
C ALA A 108 7.26 18.20 15.86
N LEU A 109 7.75 16.96 15.97
CA LEU A 109 8.62 16.54 17.07
C LEU A 109 9.89 17.40 17.19
N ARG A 110 10.55 17.71 16.07
CA ARG A 110 11.73 18.59 16.07
C ARG A 110 11.40 19.99 16.58
N TYR A 111 10.27 20.56 16.17
CA TYR A 111 9.86 21.88 16.65
C TYR A 111 9.42 21.87 18.12
N GLU A 112 8.71 20.82 18.56
CA GLU A 112 8.35 20.64 19.98
C GLU A 112 9.60 20.63 20.86
N ILE A 113 10.58 19.80 20.52
CA ILE A 113 11.84 19.69 21.26
C ILE A 113 12.63 21.00 21.20
N ALA A 114 12.66 21.67 20.04
CA ALA A 114 13.33 22.96 19.93
C ALA A 114 12.68 24.03 20.82
N ILE A 115 11.35 24.03 20.96
CA ILE A 115 10.64 24.93 21.87
C ILE A 115 10.97 24.58 23.33
N ASP A 116 10.90 23.29 23.70
CA ASP A 116 11.19 22.81 25.05
C ASP A 116 12.62 23.15 25.49
N LYS A 117 13.58 23.03 24.57
CA LYS A 117 15.01 23.33 24.79
C LYS A 117 15.38 24.79 24.51
N GLN A 118 14.41 25.62 24.12
CA GLN A 118 14.62 27.03 23.76
C GLN A 118 15.65 27.24 22.63
N LEU A 119 15.75 26.27 21.72
CA LEU A 119 16.63 26.34 20.56
C LEU A 119 16.03 27.30 19.51
N PRO A 120 16.83 28.17 18.88
CA PRO A 120 16.36 29.03 17.79
C PRO A 120 15.66 28.22 16.68
N LYS A 121 14.54 28.73 16.16
CA LYS A 121 13.74 28.06 15.12
C LYS A 121 14.56 27.63 13.90
N ALA A 122 15.57 28.42 13.51
CA ALA A 122 16.46 28.12 12.39
C ALA A 122 17.29 26.84 12.61
N LEU A 123 17.53 26.45 13.87
CA LEU A 123 18.26 25.24 14.23
C LEU A 123 17.33 24.04 14.48
N ALA A 124 16.05 24.27 14.77
CA ALA A 124 15.06 23.20 14.94
C ALA A 124 14.98 22.27 13.72
N GLU A 125 15.06 22.84 12.50
CA GLU A 125 15.05 22.05 11.26
C GLU A 125 16.29 21.16 11.09
N ARG A 126 17.40 21.54 11.75
CA ARG A 126 18.69 20.86 11.66
C ARG A 126 18.84 19.71 12.66
N LEU A 127 17.91 19.55 13.60
CA LEU A 127 17.94 18.48 14.58
C LEU A 127 17.95 17.11 13.89
N GLN A 128 18.85 16.25 14.34
CA GLN A 128 19.06 14.89 13.83
C GLN A 128 18.62 13.86 14.86
N GLY A 129 17.87 12.87 14.41
CA GLY A 129 17.30 11.85 15.27
C GLY A 129 15.99 11.32 14.70
N SER A 130 15.67 10.11 15.12
CA SER A 130 14.43 9.39 14.79
C SER A 130 13.51 9.24 16.00
N THR A 131 14.07 9.29 17.20
CA THR A 131 13.34 9.25 18.47
C THR A 131 13.39 10.60 19.18
N ARG A 132 12.53 10.76 20.19
CA ARG A 132 12.49 11.96 21.01
C ARG A 132 13.82 12.16 21.75
N GLU A 133 14.37 11.09 22.30
CA GLU A 133 15.59 11.09 23.09
C GLU A 133 16.82 11.46 22.25
N GLU A 134 16.91 10.94 21.02
CA GLU A 134 17.98 11.30 20.08
C GLU A 134 17.92 12.79 19.72
N LEU A 135 16.72 13.30 19.44
CA LEU A 135 16.50 14.71 19.10
C LEU A 135 16.78 15.64 20.28
N GLU A 136 16.42 15.24 21.52
CA GLU A 136 16.72 16.00 22.73
C GLU A 136 18.23 16.07 23.00
N ALA A 137 18.95 14.95 22.82
CA ALA A 137 20.40 14.92 22.98
C ALA A 137 21.10 15.77 21.91
N ASP A 138 20.67 15.72 20.65
CA ASP A 138 21.21 16.58 19.60
C ASP A 138 20.90 18.06 19.86
N ALA A 139 19.70 18.38 20.36
CA ALA A 139 19.35 19.74 20.76
C ALA A 139 20.26 20.28 21.86
N ASP A 140 20.57 19.48 22.88
CA ASP A 140 21.50 19.85 23.94
C ASP A 140 22.91 20.10 23.40
N ASN A 141 23.39 19.27 22.48
CA ASN A 141 24.69 19.45 21.82
C ASN A 141 24.73 20.76 21.00
N LEU A 142 23.68 21.04 20.22
CA LEU A 142 23.59 22.27 19.42
C LEU A 142 23.53 23.51 20.31
N LEU A 143 22.81 23.45 21.43
CA LEU A 143 22.69 24.57 22.37
C LEU A 143 24.05 24.92 23.01
N GLN A 144 24.87 23.91 23.32
CA GLN A 144 26.24 24.15 23.80
C GLN A 144 27.07 24.93 22.78
N LEU A 145 26.99 24.59 21.50
CA LEU A 145 27.72 25.30 20.44
C LEU A 145 27.26 26.75 20.32
N VAL A 146 25.94 26.99 20.27
CA VAL A 146 25.37 28.34 20.17
C VAL A 146 25.82 29.21 21.35
N ASN A 147 25.80 28.67 22.56
CA ASN A 147 26.24 29.40 23.76
C ASN A 147 27.73 29.72 23.74
N VAL A 148 28.56 28.88 23.11
CA VAL A 148 29.99 29.17 22.93
C VAL A 148 30.20 30.33 21.95
N GLN A 149 29.42 30.41 20.87
CA GLN A 149 29.50 31.55 19.93
C GLN A 149 28.96 32.86 20.53
N ASN A 150 27.95 32.79 21.40
CA ASN A 150 27.36 33.97 22.05
C ASN A 150 28.14 34.45 23.28
N LYS A 151 29.35 33.93 23.54
CA LYS A 151 30.19 34.48 24.60
C LYS A 151 30.49 35.95 24.28
N PRO A 152 30.30 36.87 25.26
CA PRO A 152 30.61 38.27 25.04
C PRO A 152 32.06 38.40 24.56
N HIS A 153 32.27 39.18 23.50
CA HIS A 153 33.61 39.52 23.05
C HIS A 153 34.32 40.15 24.24
N VAL A 154 35.36 39.50 24.75
CA VAL A 154 36.21 40.11 25.76
C VAL A 154 37.00 41.16 25.02
N ASP A 155 36.70 42.43 25.27
CA ASP A 155 37.46 43.52 24.66
C ASP A 155 38.95 43.30 24.96
N PRO A 156 39.83 43.42 23.95
CA PRO A 156 41.27 43.29 24.16
C PRO A 156 41.72 44.24 25.26
N ASP A 157 42.48 43.73 26.24
CA ASP A 157 43.01 44.55 27.32
C ASP A 157 43.79 45.75 26.74
N PRO A 158 43.36 47.00 27.00
CA PRO A 158 44.02 48.20 26.49
C PRO A 158 45.49 48.32 26.90
N SER A 159 45.90 47.61 27.97
CA SER A 159 47.27 47.56 28.46
C SER A 159 48.18 46.62 27.66
N GLN A 160 47.63 45.70 26.86
CA GLN A 160 48.39 44.71 26.08
C GLN A 160 48.89 45.26 24.72
N GLY A 161 48.51 46.49 24.33
CA GLY A 161 48.74 47.01 22.97
C GLY A 161 49.49 48.35 22.86
N LYS A 162 49.91 48.98 23.96
CA LYS A 162 50.60 50.30 23.94
C LYS A 162 52.13 50.22 23.93
N GLY A 163 52.70 49.18 23.32
CA GLY A 163 54.14 48.90 23.35
C GLY A 163 54.93 49.23 22.08
N GLY A 164 54.34 49.93 21.11
CA GLY A 164 55.03 50.33 19.88
C GLY A 164 55.21 51.84 19.81
N GLU A 165 56.38 52.30 19.36
CA GLU A 165 56.59 53.69 18.98
C GLU A 165 55.51 54.10 17.96
N PRO A 166 54.95 55.31 18.06
CA PRO A 166 53.92 55.76 17.13
C PRO A 166 54.44 55.64 15.69
N LYS A 167 53.64 55.00 14.83
CA LYS A 167 53.97 54.91 13.41
C LYS A 167 54.15 56.34 12.88
N PRO A 168 55.27 56.66 12.20
CA PRO A 168 55.50 58.01 11.70
C PRO A 168 54.35 58.40 10.75
N ALA A 169 53.82 59.61 10.91
CA ALA A 169 52.63 60.03 10.18
C ALA A 169 52.92 60.24 8.69
N ASN A 170 54.20 60.44 8.34
CA ASN A 170 54.65 60.63 6.98
C ASN A 170 56.11 60.18 6.81
N LEU A 171 56.54 60.09 5.54
CA LEU A 171 57.89 59.65 5.18
C LEU A 171 58.98 60.57 5.76
N SER A 172 58.70 61.87 5.86
CA SER A 172 59.65 62.85 6.39
C SER A 172 59.96 62.61 7.87
N GLU A 173 58.94 62.26 8.65
CA GLU A 173 59.05 61.92 10.07
C GLU A 173 59.71 60.54 10.27
N ALA A 174 59.46 59.60 9.34
CA ALA A 174 60.14 58.31 9.35
C ALA A 174 61.66 58.44 9.10
N ILE A 175 62.04 59.30 8.16
CA ILE A 175 63.45 59.55 7.82
C ILE A 175 64.15 60.27 8.98
N SER A 176 63.52 61.29 9.59
CA SER A 176 64.16 62.04 10.68
C SER A 176 64.37 61.20 11.94
N ALA A 177 63.46 60.26 12.24
CA ALA A 177 63.62 59.33 13.35
C ALA A 177 64.78 58.34 13.15
N TYR A 178 65.11 58.00 11.89
CA TYR A 178 66.17 57.04 11.56
C TYR A 178 67.59 57.64 11.63
N TYR A 179 67.73 58.96 11.43
CA TYR A 179 69.02 59.65 11.41
C TYR A 179 69.33 60.44 12.70
N ARG A 180 68.61 60.16 13.80
CA ARG A 180 68.88 60.76 15.12
C ARG A 180 70.01 60.03 15.86
#